data_AF-H1VAF7-F1
#
_entry.id   AF-H1VAF7-F1
#
_cell.length_a   1.000
_cell.length_b   1.000
_cell.length_c   1.000
_cell.angle_alpha   90.00
_cell.angle_beta   90.00
_cell.angle_gamma   90.00
#
_symmetry.space_group_name_H-M   'P 1'
#
loop_
_entity.id
_entity.type
_entity.pdbx_description
1 polymer ?
#
loop_
_entity_poly.entity_id
_entity_poly.type
_entity_poly.pdbx_seq_one_letter_code
_entity_poly.pdbx_strand_id
1 'polypeptide(L)' 'MSRTPVFPSAEETMKHPSYPSVIWNLEPDRKGKCPVAQGRGGPLNIAWEIHGHGPSKII' A
#
# COMPACT_ATOMS: atom_id res chain seq x y z
N MET A 1 -9.86 17.08 -32.37
CA MET A 1 -10.34 15.73 -32.00
C MET A 1 -9.74 15.39 -30.64
N SER A 2 -10.57 15.20 -29.61
CA SER A 2 -10.09 14.79 -28.28
C SER A 2 -9.81 13.29 -28.31
N ARG A 3 -8.60 12.88 -27.95
CA ARG A 3 -8.20 11.46 -27.94
C ARG A 3 -8.43 10.91 -26.54
N THR A 4 -9.39 10.00 -26.40
CA THR A 4 -9.61 9.28 -25.14
C THR A 4 -8.37 8.43 -24.85
N PRO A 5 -7.72 8.59 -23.68
CA PRO A 5 -6.61 7.74 -23.31
C PRO A 5 -7.10 6.30 -23.09
N VAL A 6 -6.37 5.34 -23.66
CA VAL A 6 -6.59 3.91 -23.43
C VAL A 6 -5.63 3.48 -22.33
N PHE A 7 -6.18 3.02 -21.21
CA PHE A 7 -5.40 2.46 -20.10
C PHE A 7 -5.32 0.94 -20.24
N PRO A 8 -4.20 0.32 -19.83
CA PRO A 8 -4.07 -1.13 -19.81
C PRO A 8 -5.06 -1.75 -18.82
N SER A 9 -5.53 -2.96 -19.12
CA SER A 9 -6.19 -3.82 -18.15
C SER A 9 -5.24 -4.21 -17.01
N ALA A 10 -5.78 -4.80 -15.93
CA ALA A 10 -4.97 -5.33 -14.85
C ALA A 10 -3.97 -6.39 -15.35
N GLU A 11 -4.42 -7.28 -16.24
CA GLU A 11 -3.59 -8.34 -16.84
C GLU A 11 -2.46 -7.78 -17.70
N GLU A 12 -2.72 -6.74 -18.49
CA GLU A 12 -1.70 -6.07 -19.29
C GLU A 12 -0.70 -5.30 -18.41
N THR A 13 -1.19 -4.68 -17.34
CA THR A 13 -0.34 -3.98 -16.36
C THR A 13 0.64 -4.95 -15.70
N MET A 14 0.18 -6.15 -15.29
CA MET A 14 1.02 -7.18 -14.67
C MET A 14 2.11 -7.73 -15.60
N LYS A 15 1.89 -7.69 -16.91
CA LYS A 15 2.87 -8.15 -17.92
C LYS A 15 3.93 -7.12 -18.25
N HIS A 16 3.78 -5.87 -17.79
CA HIS A 16 4.75 -4.81 -18.09
C HIS A 16 6.14 -5.14 -17.50
N PRO A 17 7.25 -4.92 -18.21
CA PRO A 17 8.60 -5.21 -17.71
C PRO A 17 8.96 -4.51 -16.39
N SER A 18 8.34 -3.37 -16.09
CA SER A 18 8.50 -2.64 -14.82
C SER A 18 7.55 -3.11 -13.73
N TYR A 19 6.61 -4.00 -14.00
CA TYR A 19 5.69 -4.50 -12.96
C TYR A 19 6.44 -5.16 -11.79
N PRO A 20 7.53 -5.94 -11.97
CA PRO A 20 8.28 -6.50 -10.84
C PRO A 20 8.80 -5.46 -9.85
N SER A 21 9.06 -4.21 -10.26
CA SER A 21 9.54 -3.15 -9.36
C SER A 21 8.44 -2.49 -8.53
N VAL A 22 7.16 -2.81 -8.78
CA VAL A 22 6.06 -2.23 -7.98
C VAL A 22 5.91 -2.90 -6.63
N ILE A 23 6.43 -4.13 -6.49
CA ILE A 23 6.40 -4.86 -5.22
C ILE A 23 7.65 -4.51 -4.44
N TRP A 24 7.49 -3.58 -3.51
CA TRP A 24 8.53 -3.26 -2.54
C TRP A 24 8.37 -4.15 -1.30
N ASN A 25 8.98 -5.34 -1.33
CA ASN A 25 8.87 -6.33 -0.25
C ASN A 25 9.90 -6.07 0.87
N LEU A 26 9.79 -4.94 1.58
CA LEU A 26 10.57 -4.73 2.80
C LEU A 26 9.99 -5.57 3.93
N GLU A 27 10.87 -6.22 4.68
CA GLU A 27 10.50 -6.85 5.94
C GLU A 27 10.35 -5.76 7.01
N PRO A 28 9.15 -5.58 7.59
CA PRO A 28 8.96 -4.60 8.65
C PRO A 28 9.49 -5.13 9.98
N ASP A 29 10.14 -4.27 10.76
CA ASP A 29 10.59 -4.61 12.12
C ASP A 29 9.41 -4.82 13.07
N ARG A 30 8.33 -4.08 12.84
CA ARG A 30 7.07 -4.20 13.59
C ARG A 30 5.89 -3.99 12.66
N LYS A 31 4.83 -4.76 12.88
CA LYS A 31 3.58 -4.62 12.13
C LYS A 31 2.38 -4.92 13.00
N GLY A 32 1.21 -4.48 12.57
CA GLY A 32 -0.04 -4.78 13.26
C GLY A 32 -1.26 -4.27 12.52
N LYS A 33 -2.40 -4.35 13.21
CA LYS A 33 -3.67 -3.78 12.76
C LYS A 33 -4.21 -2.88 13.86
N CYS A 34 -4.67 -1.70 13.47
CA CYS A 34 -5.28 -0.72 14.37
C CYS A 34 -6.79 -0.67 14.09
N PRO A 35 -7.66 -1.05 15.05
CA PRO A 35 -9.11 -0.90 14.90
C PRO A 35 -9.49 0.58 15.00
N VAL A 36 -10.15 1.11 13.97
CA VAL A 36 -10.61 2.51 13.91
C VAL A 36 -12.11 2.61 13.69
N ALA A 37 -12.68 3.79 13.93
CA ALA A 37 -14.10 4.10 13.73
C ALA A 37 -15.09 3.29 14.61
N GLN A 38 -14.64 2.79 15.76
CA GLN A 38 -15.51 2.16 16.78
C GLN A 38 -16.75 3.04 17.07
N GLY A 39 -17.94 2.46 17.00
CA GLY A 39 -19.20 3.19 17.28
C GLY A 39 -19.69 4.14 16.18
N ARG A 40 -18.96 4.26 15.06
CA ARG A 40 -19.34 5.08 13.89
C ARG A 40 -19.34 4.27 12.58
N GLY A 41 -19.61 2.96 12.69
CA GLY A 41 -19.58 2.02 11.55
C GLY A 41 -18.32 1.15 11.45
N GLY A 42 -17.38 1.26 12.40
CA GLY A 42 -16.28 0.32 12.59
C GLY A 42 -16.54 -0.72 13.70
N PRO A 43 -15.51 -1.50 14.10
CA PRO A 43 -14.10 -1.26 13.79
C PRO A 43 -13.66 -1.71 12.39
N LEU A 44 -12.96 -0.82 11.68
CA LEU A 44 -12.15 -1.17 10.51
C LEU A 44 -10.70 -1.37 10.97
N ASN A 45 -10.06 -2.46 10.55
CA ASN A 45 -8.66 -2.70 10.87
C ASN A 45 -7.73 -2.11 9.81
N ILE A 46 -7.03 -1.02 10.14
CA ILE A 46 -5.99 -0.44 9.28
C ILE A 46 -4.66 -1.14 9.59
N ALA A 47 -4.04 -1.73 8.57
CA ALA A 47 -2.71 -2.32 8.71
C ALA A 47 -1.64 -1.22 8.83
N TRP A 48 -0.64 -1.44 9.68
CA TRP A 48 0.52 -0.55 9.82
C TRP A 48 1.81 -1.37 9.91
N GLU A 49 2.90 -0.74 9.48
CA GLU A 49 4.25 -1.29 9.51
C GLU A 49 5.24 -0.19 9.95
N ILE A 50 6.28 -0.57 10.69
CA ILE A 50 7.42 0.26 11.03
C ILE A 50 8.65 -0.40 10.43
N HIS A 51 9.40 0.38 9.65
CA HIS A 51 10.64 -0.02 8.99
C HIS A 51 11.80 0.83 9.54
N GLY A 52 12.88 0.19 9.97
CA GLY A 52 14.07 0.81 10.56
C GLY A 52 14.11 0.78 12.10
N HIS A 53 15.32 0.99 12.63
CA HIS A 53 15.61 1.15 14.05
C HIS A 53 16.30 2.50 14.31
N GLY A 54 15.88 3.22 15.35
CA GLY A 54 16.55 4.48 15.73
C GLY A 54 15.81 5.25 16.84
N PRO A 55 16.49 6.21 17.49
CA PRO A 55 15.89 7.04 18.54
C PRO A 55 14.86 8.04 18.00
N SER A 56 14.92 8.37 16.70
CA SER A 56 14.01 9.29 16.04
C SER A 56 12.92 8.53 15.30
N LYS A 57 11.66 8.85 15.61
CA LYS A 57 10.50 8.40 14.84
C LYS A 57 9.99 9.56 14.00
N ILE A 58 9.73 9.34 12.72
CA ILE A 58 8.87 10.23 11.95
C ILE A 58 7.44 9.85 12.32
N ILE A 59 6.69 10.79 12.90
CA ILE A 59 5.31 10.62 13.39
C ILE A 59 4.42 11.55 12.59
#